data_AF-H2RT29-F1
#
_entry.id   AF-H2RT29-F1
#
_cell.length_a   1.000
_cell.length_b   1.000
_cell.length_c   1.000
_cell.angle_alpha   90.00
_cell.angle_beta   90.00
_cell.angle_gamma   90.00
#
_symmetry.space_group_name_H-M   'P 1'
#
loop_
_entity.id
_entity.type
_entity.pdbx_description
1 polymer ?
#
loop_
_entity_poly.entity_id
_entity_poly.type
_entity_poly.pdbx_seq_one_letter_code
_entity_poly.pdbx_strand_id
1 'polypeptide(L)'
;MAFTFAAFCYMLTLVLCAALIFFVIWQIIAFDELRTDFKNPIDQSNPTRARERILNIERICNLLRRLVVPEYSIHGLFCVMFMCAGEWVTLGLNTPLFFYHLWRFFHRPADGSEVMYDPVSVMNADILNYCQKESWCKLGFYLLSFFYYLYSMVYALVSFY
;
A
#
# COMPACT_ATOMS: atom_id res chain seq x y z
N MET A 1 29.72 -17.60 -11.68
CA MET A 1 28.32 -18.02 -11.92
C MET A 1 27.57 -16.79 -12.40
N ALA A 2 27.22 -16.75 -13.69
CA ALA A 2 26.91 -15.52 -14.45
C ALA A 2 25.51 -14.91 -14.22
N PHE A 3 24.83 -15.32 -13.15
CA PHE A 3 23.60 -14.67 -12.69
C PHE A 3 23.62 -14.70 -11.16
N THR A 4 23.90 -13.58 -10.51
CA THR A 4 23.83 -13.54 -9.06
C THR A 4 22.37 -13.58 -8.63
N PHE A 5 22.10 -14.34 -7.57
CA PHE A 5 20.79 -14.41 -6.93
C PHE A 5 20.22 -13.00 -6.65
N ALA A 6 21.08 -12.02 -6.35
CA ALA A 6 20.72 -10.61 -6.20
C ALA A 6 20.09 -10.00 -7.47
N ALA A 7 20.66 -10.21 -8.66
CA ALA A 7 20.09 -9.69 -9.92
C ALA A 7 18.69 -10.25 -10.19
N PHE A 8 18.47 -11.55 -9.93
CA PHE A 8 17.13 -12.16 -9.97
C PHE A 8 16.15 -11.47 -9.02
N CYS A 9 16.57 -11.27 -7.78
CA CYS A 9 15.78 -10.63 -6.74
C CYS A 9 15.38 -9.20 -7.14
N TYR A 10 16.30 -8.42 -7.70
CA TYR A 10 16.00 -7.06 -8.17
C TYR A 10 15.02 -7.03 -9.34
N MET A 11 15.16 -7.93 -10.33
CA MET A 11 14.21 -8.02 -11.44
C MET A 11 12.80 -8.38 -10.97
N LEU A 12 12.67 -9.40 -10.10
CA LEU A 12 11.37 -9.78 -9.53
C LEU A 12 10.79 -8.64 -8.68
N THR A 13 11.62 -7.97 -7.89
CA THR A 13 11.21 -6.85 -7.05
C THR A 13 10.70 -5.68 -7.88
N LEU A 14 11.32 -5.36 -9.02
CA LEU A 14 10.85 -4.30 -9.91
C LEU A 14 9.43 -4.56 -10.42
N VAL A 15 9.13 -5.79 -10.85
CA VAL A 15 7.80 -6.18 -11.32
C VAL A 15 6.78 -6.08 -10.18
N LEU A 16 7.11 -6.60 -9.00
CA LEU A 16 6.24 -6.54 -7.84
C LEU A 16 6.04 -5.10 -7.34
N CYS A 17 7.08 -4.26 -7.39
CA CYS A 17 7.02 -2.85 -7.02
C CYS A 17 6.12 -2.06 -7.97
N ALA A 18 6.16 -2.33 -9.27
CA ALA A 18 5.22 -1.75 -10.23
C ALA A 18 3.76 -2.13 -9.91
N ALA A 19 3.51 -3.39 -9.53
CA ALA A 19 2.18 -3.83 -9.09
C ALA A 19 1.73 -3.12 -7.78
N LEU A 20 2.65 -2.94 -6.82
CA LEU A 20 2.39 -2.19 -5.58
C LEU A 20 2.05 -0.72 -5.86
N ILE A 21 2.78 -0.06 -6.77
CA ILE A 21 2.49 1.31 -7.18
C ILE A 21 1.07 1.40 -7.76
N PHE A 22 0.68 0.46 -8.61
CA PHE A 22 -0.67 0.41 -9.16
C PHE A 22 -1.74 0.25 -8.05
N PHE A 23 -1.52 -0.65 -7.08
CA PHE A 23 -2.44 -0.82 -5.96
C PHE A 23 -2.56 0.42 -5.09
N VAL A 24 -1.45 1.11 -4.80
CA VAL A 24 -1.49 2.35 -4.01
C VAL A 24 -2.19 3.48 -4.76
N ILE A 25 -1.98 3.60 -6.07
CA ILE A 25 -2.72 4.58 -6.89
C ILE A 25 -4.22 4.30 -6.82
N TRP A 26 -4.63 3.03 -6.94
CA TRP A 26 -6.02 2.65 -6.80
C TRP A 26 -6.59 3.00 -5.40
N GLN A 27 -5.82 2.79 -4.33
CA GLN A 27 -6.21 3.21 -2.98
C GLN A 27 -6.40 4.73 -2.88
N ILE A 28 -5.49 5.53 -3.45
CA ILE A 28 -5.58 7.00 -3.44
C ILE A 28 -6.86 7.46 -4.14
N ILE A 29 -7.18 6.90 -5.31
CA ILE A 29 -8.39 7.22 -6.05
C ILE A 29 -9.62 6.89 -5.21
N ALA A 30 -9.65 5.70 -4.61
CA ALA A 30 -10.78 5.27 -3.78
C ALA A 30 -10.96 6.16 -2.53
N PHE A 31 -9.89 6.64 -1.90
CA PHE A 31 -10.00 7.63 -0.81
C PHE A 31 -10.48 8.99 -1.31
N ASP A 32 -10.11 9.40 -2.52
CA ASP A 32 -10.57 10.65 -3.12
C ASP A 32 -12.06 10.61 -3.49
N GLU A 33 -12.55 9.46 -3.97
CA GLU A 33 -13.98 9.21 -4.16
C GLU A 33 -14.74 9.30 -2.82
N LEU A 34 -14.26 8.62 -1.78
CA LEU A 34 -14.85 8.68 -0.43
C LEU A 34 -14.89 10.12 0.12
N ARG A 35 -13.84 10.91 -0.13
CA ARG A 35 -13.77 12.32 0.29
C ARG A 35 -14.76 13.19 -0.47
N THR A 36 -14.97 12.91 -1.75
CA THR A 36 -15.93 13.62 -2.60
C THR A 36 -17.37 13.30 -2.17
N ASP A 37 -17.63 12.05 -1.80
CA ASP A 37 -18.93 11.62 -1.25
C ASP A 37 -19.21 12.23 0.12
N PHE A 38 -18.20 12.35 0.99
CA PHE A 38 -18.33 13.03 2.29
C PHE A 38 -18.71 14.51 2.16
N LYS A 39 -18.18 15.23 1.16
CA LYS A 39 -18.40 16.68 0.97
C LYS A 39 -19.77 17.04 0.37
N ASN A 40 -20.51 16.09 -0.20
CA ASN A 40 -21.76 16.35 -0.91
C ASN A 40 -23.00 15.89 -0.11
N PRO A 41 -23.47 16.66 0.89
CA PRO A 41 -24.66 16.31 1.69
C PRO A 41 -25.99 16.48 0.94
N ILE A 42 -25.99 17.11 -0.24
CA ILE A 42 -27.21 17.59 -0.94
C ILE A 42 -28.12 16.44 -1.43
N ASP A 43 -27.59 15.23 -1.63
CA ASP A 43 -28.37 14.05 -2.07
C ASP A 43 -29.11 13.32 -0.91
N GLN A 44 -28.99 13.78 0.34
CA GLN A 44 -29.73 13.21 1.49
C GLN A 44 -31.25 13.45 1.43
N SER A 45 -31.71 14.34 0.55
CA SER A 45 -33.14 14.62 0.36
C SER A 45 -33.91 13.48 -0.30
N ASN A 46 -33.23 12.59 -1.04
CA ASN A 46 -33.86 11.43 -1.65
C ASN A 46 -33.37 10.12 -0.96
N PRO A 47 -34.24 9.41 -0.22
CA PRO A 47 -33.85 8.25 0.58
C PRO A 47 -33.30 7.08 -0.26
N THR A 48 -33.66 6.97 -1.55
CA THR A 48 -33.13 5.90 -2.42
C THR A 48 -31.67 6.14 -2.80
N ARG A 49 -31.30 7.38 -3.12
CA ARG A 49 -29.91 7.77 -3.42
C ARG A 49 -28.99 7.69 -2.21
N ALA A 50 -29.52 8.01 -1.03
CA ALA A 50 -28.78 7.86 0.22
C ALA A 50 -28.38 6.39 0.47
N ARG A 51 -29.27 5.44 0.19
CA ARG A 51 -29.00 4.00 0.35
C ARG A 51 -27.94 3.49 -0.64
N GLU A 52 -28.01 3.90 -1.91
CA GLU A 52 -27.02 3.51 -2.91
C GLU A 52 -25.61 4.02 -2.58
N ARG A 53 -25.49 5.25 -2.06
CA ARG A 53 -24.21 5.80 -1.59
C ARG A 53 -23.61 4.99 -0.44
N ILE A 54 -24.41 4.64 0.57
CA ILE A 54 -23.94 3.81 1.70
C ILE A 54 -23.41 2.46 1.19
N LEU A 55 -24.15 1.80 0.29
CA LEU A 55 -23.71 0.54 -0.31
C LEU A 55 -22.42 0.68 -1.13
N ASN A 56 -22.24 1.79 -1.84
CA ASN A 56 -21.00 2.07 -2.57
C ASN A 56 -19.81 2.31 -1.62
N ILE A 57 -20.01 3.06 -0.54
CA ILE A 57 -18.98 3.29 0.50
C ILE A 57 -18.56 1.96 1.12
N GLU A 58 -19.52 1.11 1.53
CA GLU A 58 -19.24 -0.22 2.07
C GLU A 58 -18.47 -1.09 1.07
N ARG A 59 -18.85 -1.03 -0.22
CA ARG A 59 -18.16 -1.77 -1.28
C ARG A 59 -16.70 -1.30 -1.43
N ILE A 60 -16.47 0.00 -1.47
CA ILE A 60 -15.12 0.59 -1.57
C ILE A 60 -14.28 0.18 -0.35
N CYS A 61 -14.82 0.33 0.87
CA CYS A 61 -14.14 -0.08 2.10
C CYS A 61 -13.79 -1.58 2.11
N ASN A 62 -14.70 -2.46 1.64
CA ASN A 62 -14.44 -3.89 1.51
C ASN A 62 -13.36 -4.21 0.48
N LEU A 63 -13.31 -3.47 -0.64
CA LEU A 63 -12.26 -3.63 -1.64
C LEU A 63 -10.90 -3.15 -1.09
N LEU A 64 -10.84 -2.00 -0.41
CA LEU A 64 -9.63 -1.51 0.26
C LEU A 64 -9.10 -2.54 1.26
N ARG A 65 -9.97 -3.07 2.11
CA ARG A 65 -9.63 -4.11 3.08
C ARG A 65 -8.99 -5.32 2.41
N ARG A 66 -9.60 -5.79 1.30
CA ARG A 66 -9.08 -6.95 0.55
C ARG A 66 -7.76 -6.64 -0.14
N LEU A 67 -7.49 -5.38 -0.49
CA LEU A 67 -6.27 -4.96 -1.20
C LEU A 67 -5.08 -4.68 -0.28
N VAL A 68 -5.32 -4.33 0.98
CA VAL A 68 -4.24 -4.05 1.94
C VAL A 68 -3.47 -5.31 2.34
N VAL A 69 -4.15 -6.45 2.44
CA VAL A 69 -3.51 -7.74 2.74
C VAL A 69 -2.46 -8.13 1.69
N PRO A 70 -2.75 -8.11 0.38
CA PRO A 70 -1.75 -8.41 -0.64
C PRO A 70 -0.63 -7.35 -0.70
N GLU A 71 -0.91 -6.08 -0.42
CA GLU A 71 0.15 -5.06 -0.30
C GLU A 71 1.18 -5.45 0.78
N TYR A 72 0.72 -5.77 1.99
CA TYR A 72 1.60 -6.19 3.09
C TYR A 72 2.26 -7.54 2.83
N SER A 73 1.58 -8.45 2.13
CA SER A 73 2.17 -9.75 1.78
C SER A 73 3.31 -9.60 0.78
N ILE A 74 3.14 -8.79 -0.27
CA ILE A 74 4.17 -8.55 -1.29
C ILE A 74 5.34 -7.78 -0.66
N HIS A 75 5.03 -6.79 0.19
CA HIS A 75 6.02 -6.06 0.98
C HIS A 75 6.62 -6.91 2.13
N GLY A 76 6.02 -8.01 2.54
CA GLY A 76 6.70 -8.97 3.42
C GLY A 76 7.72 -9.78 2.63
N LEU A 77 7.27 -10.29 1.47
CA LEU A 77 8.01 -11.19 0.62
C LEU A 77 9.31 -10.58 0.09
N PHE A 78 9.27 -9.33 -0.41
CA PHE A 78 10.47 -8.67 -0.92
C PHE A 78 11.53 -8.39 0.17
N CYS A 79 11.14 -8.11 1.42
CA CYS A 79 12.05 -7.89 2.55
C CYS A 79 12.75 -9.18 2.94
N VAL A 80 12.01 -10.29 3.01
CA VAL A 80 12.59 -11.63 3.25
C VAL A 80 13.54 -12.01 2.12
N MET A 81 13.16 -11.74 0.87
CA MET A 81 14.00 -12.03 -0.29
C MET A 81 15.32 -11.24 -0.27
N PHE A 82 15.28 -9.94 0.05
CA PHE A 82 16.50 -9.13 0.19
C PHE A 82 17.37 -9.53 1.40
N MET A 83 16.74 -10.00 2.48
CA MET A 83 17.45 -10.58 3.63
C MET A 83 18.23 -11.83 3.21
N CYS A 84 17.62 -12.73 2.43
CA CYS A 84 18.28 -13.92 1.89
C CYS A 84 19.37 -13.57 0.86
N ALA A 85 19.23 -12.46 0.13
CA ALA A 85 20.22 -12.00 -0.85
C ALA A 85 21.44 -11.31 -0.22
N GLY A 86 21.39 -10.96 1.08
CA GLY A 86 22.47 -10.24 1.77
C GLY A 86 22.58 -8.77 1.39
N GLU A 87 21.53 -8.18 0.83
CA GLU A 87 21.49 -6.80 0.35
C GLU A 87 21.06 -5.85 1.51
N TRP A 88 21.98 -5.62 2.44
CA TRP A 88 21.69 -4.89 3.69
C TRP A 88 21.25 -3.44 3.48
N VAL A 89 21.75 -2.76 2.45
CA VAL A 89 21.39 -1.37 2.15
C VAL A 89 19.92 -1.27 1.71
N THR A 90 19.48 -2.18 0.84
CA THR A 90 18.12 -2.17 0.30
C THR A 90 17.12 -2.63 1.34
N LEU A 91 17.50 -3.60 2.16
CA LEU A 91 16.75 -3.99 3.33
C LEU A 91 16.63 -2.83 4.32
N GLY A 92 17.72 -2.11 4.60
CA GLY A 92 17.73 -0.93 5.47
C GLY A 92 16.78 0.18 5.00
N LEU A 93 16.69 0.44 3.69
CA LEU A 93 15.76 1.42 3.14
C LEU A 93 14.29 0.99 3.28
N ASN A 94 13.99 -0.31 3.17
CA ASN A 94 12.63 -0.86 3.32
C ASN A 94 12.22 -1.10 4.77
N THR A 95 13.19 -1.20 5.67
CA THR A 95 13.00 -1.50 7.10
C THR A 95 12.03 -0.53 7.80
N PRO A 96 12.09 0.80 7.60
CA PRO A 96 11.13 1.73 8.20
C PRO A 96 9.68 1.44 7.79
N LEU A 97 9.44 1.17 6.49
CA LEU A 97 8.10 0.87 6.00
C LEU A 97 7.62 -0.50 6.49
N PHE A 98 8.51 -1.48 6.55
CA PHE A 98 8.21 -2.81 7.08
C PHE A 98 7.86 -2.76 8.58
N PHE A 99 8.64 -2.03 9.39
CA PHE A 99 8.32 -1.82 10.80
C PHE A 99 7.01 -1.05 10.98
N TYR A 100 6.71 -0.08 10.12
CA TYR A 100 5.42 0.61 10.14
C TYR A 100 4.26 -0.36 9.87
N HIS A 101 4.39 -1.24 8.87
CA HIS A 101 3.40 -2.27 8.59
C HIS A 101 3.22 -3.28 9.73
N LEU A 102 4.33 -3.72 10.35
CA LEU A 102 4.29 -4.60 11.53
C LEU A 102 3.66 -3.90 12.73
N TRP A 103 4.08 -2.68 13.04
CA TRP A 103 3.53 -1.89 14.14
C TRP A 103 2.03 -1.72 13.97
N ARG A 104 1.58 -1.40 12.75
CA ARG A 104 0.15 -1.29 12.40
C ARG A 104 -0.59 -2.63 12.41
N PHE A 105 0.11 -3.75 12.20
CA PHE A 105 -0.48 -5.08 12.34
C PHE A 105 -0.66 -5.48 13.82
N PHE A 106 0.29 -5.14 14.70
CA PHE A 106 0.26 -5.46 16.13
C PHE A 106 -0.55 -4.47 16.98
N HIS A 107 -0.56 -3.19 16.65
CA HIS A 107 -1.35 -2.17 17.37
C HIS A 107 -2.83 -2.14 16.95
N ARG A 108 -3.33 -3.23 16.35
CA ARG A 108 -4.76 -3.39 16.12
C ARG A 108 -5.42 -3.79 17.44
N PRO A 109 -6.54 -3.18 17.85
CA PRO A 109 -7.30 -3.66 18.98
C PRO A 109 -7.76 -5.11 18.69
N ALA A 110 -7.45 -6.02 19.62
CA ALA A 110 -7.68 -7.45 19.49
C ALA A 110 -9.17 -7.86 19.57
N ASP A 111 -10.07 -6.91 19.80
CA ASP A 111 -11.49 -7.13 20.08
C ASP A 111 -12.33 -7.48 18.83
N GLY A 112 -11.73 -7.53 17.65
CA GLY A 112 -12.42 -7.89 16.41
C GLY A 112 -13.49 -6.88 15.95
N SER A 113 -13.70 -5.79 16.68
CA SER A 113 -14.73 -4.77 16.43
C SER A 113 -14.27 -3.60 15.57
N GLU A 114 -12.97 -3.34 15.45
CA GLU A 114 -12.42 -2.35 14.50
C GLU A 114 -11.72 -3.08 13.37
N VAL A 115 -12.55 -3.63 12.48
CA VAL A 115 -12.04 -4.18 11.23
C VAL A 115 -11.39 -3.05 10.44
N MET A 116 -10.15 -3.28 9.99
CA MET A 116 -9.40 -2.34 9.15
C MET A 116 -10.29 -1.78 8.03
N TYR A 117 -10.46 -0.46 8.00
CA TYR A 117 -11.40 0.25 7.15
C TYR A 117 -12.87 -0.13 7.42
N ASP A 118 -13.35 0.10 8.64
CA ASP A 118 -14.79 0.04 8.92
C ASP A 118 -15.46 1.31 8.34
N PRO A 119 -16.54 1.19 7.53
CA PRO A 119 -17.20 2.33 6.89
C PRO A 119 -17.57 3.46 7.86
N VAL A 120 -17.92 3.15 9.11
CA VAL A 120 -18.29 4.16 10.12
C VAL A 120 -17.06 4.96 10.59
N SER A 121 -15.92 4.30 10.81
CA SER A 121 -14.70 4.98 11.25
C SER A 121 -13.98 5.70 10.11
N VAL A 122 -13.92 5.12 8.91
CA VAL A 122 -13.25 5.70 7.73
C VAL A 122 -13.92 6.98 7.27
N MET A 123 -15.23 7.09 7.45
CA MET A 123 -15.99 8.29 7.05
C MET A 123 -15.78 9.47 8.01
N ASN A 124 -15.00 9.30 9.09
CA ASN A 124 -14.56 10.43 9.91
C ASN A 124 -13.50 11.26 9.17
N ALA A 125 -13.69 12.58 9.10
CA ALA A 125 -12.86 13.49 8.30
C ALA A 125 -11.37 13.45 8.70
N ASP A 126 -11.07 13.32 9.98
CA ASP A 126 -9.70 13.26 10.49
C ASP A 126 -9.00 11.96 10.08
N ILE A 127 -9.71 10.83 10.19
CA ILE A 127 -9.20 9.50 9.82
C ILE A 127 -8.99 9.41 8.31
N LEU A 128 -9.95 9.90 7.53
CA LEU A 128 -9.83 9.93 6.06
C LEU A 128 -8.65 10.77 5.59
N ASN A 129 -8.44 11.96 6.18
CA ASN A 129 -7.29 12.81 5.87
C ASN A 129 -5.96 12.14 6.26
N TYR A 130 -5.92 11.42 7.39
CA TYR A 130 -4.75 10.65 7.81
C TYR A 130 -4.44 9.53 6.81
N CYS A 131 -5.43 8.70 6.47
CA CYS A 131 -5.28 7.60 5.51
C CYS A 131 -4.87 8.10 4.11
N GLN A 132 -5.44 9.21 3.65
CA GLN A 132 -5.06 9.81 2.38
C GLN A 132 -3.58 10.23 2.39
N LYS A 133 -3.14 10.97 3.42
CA LYS A 133 -1.72 11.36 3.56
C LYS A 133 -0.79 10.15 3.65
N GLU A 134 -1.20 9.10 4.34
CA GLU A 134 -0.45 7.85 4.44
C GLU A 134 -0.27 7.19 3.07
N SER A 135 -1.35 7.04 2.28
CA SER A 135 -1.27 6.47 0.93
C SER A 135 -0.40 7.30 -0.02
N TRP A 136 -0.44 8.64 0.07
CA TRP A 136 0.46 9.52 -0.67
C TRP A 136 1.94 9.35 -0.26
N CYS A 137 2.21 9.21 1.03
CA CYS A 137 3.56 8.95 1.52
C CYS A 137 4.08 7.59 1.03
N LYS A 138 3.25 6.55 1.07
CA LYS A 138 3.56 5.22 0.52
C LYS A 138 3.85 5.26 -0.97
N LEU A 139 3.05 6.01 -1.74
CA LEU A 139 3.30 6.20 -3.17
C LEU A 139 4.69 6.80 -3.41
N GLY A 140 5.03 7.87 -2.69
CA GLY A 140 6.34 8.50 -2.78
C GLY A 140 7.48 7.53 -2.44
N PHE A 141 7.30 6.73 -1.38
CA PHE A 141 8.28 5.72 -0.97
C PHE A 141 8.47 4.63 -2.04
N TYR A 142 7.38 4.05 -2.57
CA TYR A 142 7.47 3.01 -3.59
C TYR A 142 8.05 3.53 -4.90
N LEU A 143 7.75 4.78 -5.27
CA LEU A 143 8.29 5.40 -6.47
C LEU A 143 9.81 5.67 -6.35
N LEU A 144 10.27 6.18 -5.21
CA LEU A 144 11.71 6.33 -4.94
C LEU A 144 12.42 4.97 -4.90
N SER A 145 11.81 3.98 -4.25
CA SER A 145 12.33 2.62 -4.17
C SER A 145 12.41 1.96 -5.55
N PHE A 146 11.44 2.22 -6.44
CA PHE A 146 11.44 1.70 -7.81
C PHE A 146 12.66 2.16 -8.60
N PHE A 147 12.97 3.47 -8.59
CA PHE A 147 14.17 3.99 -9.26
C PHE A 147 15.45 3.44 -8.64
N TYR A 148 15.47 3.27 -7.33
CA TYR A 148 16.60 2.68 -6.64
C TYR A 148 16.82 1.20 -7.02
N TYR A 149 15.76 0.38 -7.07
CA TYR A 149 15.86 -1.01 -7.52
C TYR A 149 16.31 -1.12 -8.98
N LEU A 150 15.87 -0.20 -9.83
CA LEU A 150 16.32 -0.12 -11.23
C LEU A 150 17.82 0.16 -11.28
N TYR A 151 18.29 1.15 -10.52
CA TYR A 151 19.72 1.46 -10.42
C TYR A 151 20.53 0.27 -9.91
N SER A 152 20.12 -0.36 -8.80
CA SER A 152 20.81 -1.53 -8.24
C SER A 152 20.81 -2.73 -9.18
N MET A 153 19.73 -2.96 -9.93
CA MET A 153 19.67 -3.99 -10.97
C MET A 153 20.70 -3.72 -12.06
N VAL A 154 20.73 -2.51 -12.61
CA VAL A 154 21.67 -2.13 -13.68
C VAL A 154 23.11 -2.20 -13.17
N TYR A 155 23.39 -1.68 -11.97
CA TYR A 155 24.71 -1.75 -11.36
C TYR A 155 25.18 -3.18 -11.18
N ALA A 156 24.31 -4.05 -10.62
CA ALA A 156 24.60 -5.47 -10.48
C ALA A 156 24.95 -6.07 -11.85
N LEU A 157 24.10 -5.91 -12.87
CA LEU A 157 24.31 -6.44 -14.21
C LEU A 157 25.60 -5.94 -14.89
N VAL A 158 25.93 -4.65 -14.76
CA VAL A 158 27.13 -4.05 -15.36
C VAL A 158 28.38 -4.46 -14.62
N SER A 159 28.36 -4.58 -13.29
CA SER A 159 29.52 -5.01 -12.50
C SER A 159 29.94 -6.47 -12.75
N PHE A 160 29.09 -7.26 -13.41
CA PHE A 160 29.43 -8.61 -13.87
C PHE A 160 30.10 -8.65 -15.25
N TYR A 161 30.13 -7.54 -15.98
CA TYR A 161 30.84 -7.41 -17.27
C TYR A 161 32.24 -6.83 -17.04
#